data_AF-A0A7R6PC40-F1
#
_entry.id   AF-A0A7R6PC40-F1
#
_cell.length_a   1.000
_cell.length_b   1.000
_cell.length_c   1.000
_cell.angle_alpha   90.00
_cell.angle_beta   90.00
_cell.angle_gamma   90.00
#
_symmetry.space_group_name_H-M   'P 1'
#
loop_
_entity.id
_entity.type
_entity.pdbx_description
1 polymer ?
#
loop_
_entity_poly.entity_id
_entity_poly.type
_entity_poly.pdbx_seq_one_letter_code
_entity_poly.pdbx_strand_id
1 'polypeptide(L)' 'MTTLISLNKFQQLRHVDEIVEQAENSWWVYRRSIGFNGGLSSTARVVFFGRSKKQVTEWMAEQ' A
#
# COMPACT_ATOMS: atom_id res chain seq x y z
N MET A 1 31.26 25.42 4.49
CA MET A 1 30.88 24.03 4.19
C MET A 1 29.37 23.99 4.02
N THR A 2 28.89 23.76 2.80
CA THR A 2 27.45 23.73 2.51
C THR A 2 26.94 22.33 2.79
N THR A 3 26.12 22.17 3.83
CA THR A 3 25.50 20.88 4.16
C THR A 3 24.47 20.54 3.09
N LEU A 4 24.81 19.64 2.17
CA LEU A 4 23.86 19.06 1.22
C LEU A 4 22.87 18.20 2.03
N ILE A 5 21.65 18.70 2.21
CA ILE A 5 20.53 17.87 2.66
C ILE A 5 20.31 16.82 1.58
N SER A 6 20.77 15.59 1.83
CA SER A 6 20.50 14.46 0.96
C SER A 6 18.99 14.22 0.93
N LEU A 7 18.36 14.45 -0.23
CA LEU A 7 16.94 14.21 -0.49
C LEU A 7 16.56 12.71 -0.40
N ASN A 8 17.54 11.82 -0.18
CA ASN A 8 17.33 10.37 -0.03
C ASN A 8 16.50 9.96 1.20
N LYS A 9 16.09 10.92 2.06
CA LYS A 9 15.23 10.63 3.22
C LYS A 9 13.73 10.57 2.91
N PHE A 10 13.30 10.94 1.70
CA PHE A 10 11.91 10.72 1.29
C PHE A 10 11.80 9.32 0.66
N GLN A 11 11.38 8.35 1.47
CA GLN A 11 11.00 7.04 0.94
C GLN A 11 9.77 7.25 0.05
N GLN A 12 9.97 7.14 -1.27
CA GLN A 12 8.89 7.27 -2.23
C GLN A 12 7.91 6.11 -2.01
N LEU A 13 6.68 6.41 -1.58
CA LEU A 13 5.59 5.44 -1.62
C LEU A 13 5.33 5.10 -3.10
N ARG A 14 5.56 3.85 -3.46
CA ARG A 14 5.42 3.35 -4.84
C ARG A 14 4.19 2.49 -5.04
N HIS A 15 3.20 2.60 -4.15
CA HIS A 15 1.96 1.86 -4.26
C HIS A 15 0.83 2.53 -3.49
N VAL A 16 -0.39 2.10 -3.80
CA VAL A 16 -1.62 2.39 -3.07
C VAL A 16 -2.27 1.06 -2.71
N ASP A 17 -2.76 0.96 -1.48
CA ASP A 17 -3.50 -0.18 -0.97
C ASP A 17 -4.98 0.16 -0.81
N GLU A 18 -5.83 -0.77 -1.23
CA GLU A 18 -7.28 -0.68 -1.17
C GLU A 18 -7.82 -1.89 -0.39
N ILE A 19 -8.58 -1.62 0.67
CA ILE A 19 -9.21 -2.64 1.51
C ILE A 19 -10.63 -2.88 1.00
N VAL A 20 -10.95 -4.13 0.64
CA VAL A 20 -12.28 -4.50 0.12
C VAL A 20 -12.83 -5.70 0.88
N GLU A 21 -14.07 -5.60 1.36
CA GLU A 21 -14.83 -6.75 1.85
C GLU A 21 -15.41 -7.52 0.66
N GLN A 22 -14.94 -8.75 0.45
CA GLN A 22 -15.38 -9.61 -0.66
C GLN A 22 -16.62 -10.43 -0.29
N ALA A 23 -16.76 -10.75 0.99
CA ALA A 23 -17.88 -11.47 1.58
C ALA A 23 -17.84 -11.27 3.10
N GLU A 24 -18.87 -11.76 3.79
CA GLU A 24 -18.87 -11.78 5.26
C GLU A 24 -17.58 -12.40 5.80
N ASN A 25 -16.89 -11.69 6.69
CA ASN A 25 -15.63 -12.12 7.27
C ASN A 25 -14.53 -12.44 6.23
N SER A 26 -14.56 -11.80 5.06
CA SER A 26 -13.57 -11.97 4.00
C SER A 26 -13.11 -10.62 3.49
N TRP A 27 -11.94 -10.18 3.95
CA TRP A 27 -11.38 -8.85 3.68
C TRP A 27 -10.05 -8.97 2.94
N TRP A 28 -9.93 -8.29 1.81
CA TRP A 28 -8.80 -8.39 0.90
C TRP A 28 -8.11 -7.03 0.76
N VAL A 29 -6.78 -7.03 0.73
CA VAL A 29 -6.00 -5.83 0.39
C VAL A 29 -5.48 -5.95 -1.03
N TYR A 30 -5.92 -5.04 -1.89
CA TYR A 30 -5.44 -4.88 -3.24
C TYR A 30 -4.36 -3.81 -3.29
N ARG A 31 -3.19 -4.14 -3.82
CA ARG A 31 -2.09 -3.20 -4.05
C ARG A 31 -1.96 -2.86 -5.52
N ARG A 32 -1.89 -1.57 -5.83
CA ARG A 32 -1.53 -1.04 -7.16
C ARG A 32 -0.21 -0.29 -7.06
N SER A 33 0.73 -0.58 -7.95
CA SER A 33 2.00 0.13 -8.00
C SER A 33 1.83 1.52 -8.63
N ILE A 34 2.63 2.48 -8.17
CA ILE A 34 2.79 3.81 -8.77
C ILE A 34 4.06 3.77 -9.61
N GLY A 35 3.92 3.98 -10.92
CA GLY A 35 5.03 4.05 -11.86
C GLY A 35 5.91 5.30 -11.65
N PHE A 36 7.08 5.33 -12.29
CA PHE A 36 8.00 6.47 -12.21
C PHE A 36 7.40 7.79 -12.70
N ASN A 37 6.40 7.72 -13.58
CA ASN A 37 5.63 8.87 -14.07
C ASN A 37 4.47 9.30 -13.13
N GLY A 38 4.35 8.69 -11.93
CA GLY A 38 3.25 8.92 -11.01
C GLY A 38 1.94 8.22 -11.39
N GLY A 39 1.91 7.47 -12.50
CA GLY A 39 0.73 6.75 -12.95
C GLY A 39 0.45 5.52 -12.09
N LEU A 40 -0.83 5.31 -11.75
CA LEU A 40 -1.26 4.11 -11.04
C LEU A 40 -1.39 2.93 -12.04
N SER A 41 -0.85 1.78 -11.68
CA SER A 41 -1.03 0.53 -12.44
C SER A 41 -2.52 0.20 -12.60
N SER A 42 -2.95 -0.15 -13.81
CA SER A 42 -4.30 -0.67 -14.08
C SER A 42 -4.54 -2.03 -13.44
N THR A 43 -3.47 -2.80 -13.24
CA THR A 43 -3.52 -4.12 -12.61
C THR A 43 -3.31 -3.99 -11.11
N ALA A 44 -4.23 -4.56 -10.34
CA ALA A 44 -4.11 -4.73 -8.90
C ALA A 44 -3.70 -6.18 -8.57
N ARG A 45 -3.00 -6.36 -7.44
CA ARG A 45 -2.71 -7.70 -6.88
C ARG A 45 -3.17 -7.78 -5.44
N VAL A 46 -3.59 -8.95 -4.99
CA VAL A 46 -3.89 -9.20 -3.59
C VAL A 46 -2.58 -9.37 -2.83
N VAL A 47 -2.39 -8.59 -1.76
CA VAL A 47 -1.17 -8.65 -0.92
C VAL A 47 -1.44 -9.16 0.49
N PHE A 48 -2.69 -9.13 0.92
CA PHE A 48 -3.11 -9.64 2.21
C PHE A 48 -4.58 -10.08 2.16
N PHE A 49 -4.90 -11.09 2.98
CA PHE A 49 -6.27 -11.51 3.25
C PHE A 49 -6.47 -11.60 4.76
N GLY A 50 -7.62 -11.13 5.24
CA GLY A 50 -8.01 -11.19 6.64
C GLY A 50 -9.45 -11.65 6.80
N ARG A 51 -9.75 -12.22 7.96
CA ARG A 51 -11.10 -12.66 8.32
C ARG A 51 -11.95 -11.58 8.99
N SER A 52 -11.36 -10.42 9.23
CA SER A 52 -12.05 -9.28 9.83
C SER A 52 -11.40 -7.99 9.36
N LYS A 53 -12.17 -6.90 9.36
CA LYS A 53 -11.65 -5.57 9.11
C LYS A 53 -10.50 -5.22 10.06
N LYS A 54 -10.62 -5.61 11.34
CA LYS A 54 -9.59 -5.35 12.37
C LYS A 54 -8.24 -5.95 11.96
N GLN A 55 -8.21 -7.21 11.56
CA GLN A 55 -6.99 -7.89 11.14
C GLN A 55 -6.31 -7.20 9.95
N VAL A 56 -7.10 -6.76 8.97
CA VAL A 56 -6.57 -6.02 7.81
C VAL A 56 -6.03 -4.64 8.22
N THR A 57 -6.73 -3.93 9.10
CA THR A 57 -6.27 -2.62 9.60
C THR A 57 -4.99 -2.74 10.43
N GLU A 58 -4.86 -3.77 11.26
CA GLU A 58 -3.64 -4.06 12.03
C GLU A 58 -2.46 -4.33 11.09
N TRP A 59 -2.66 -5.19 10.09
CA TRP A 59 -1.62 -5.45 9.08
C TRP A 59 -1.21 -4.18 8.32
N MET A 60 -2.17 -3.33 7.93
CA MET A 60 -1.92 -2.06 7.26
C MET A 60 -1.07 -1.09 8.10
N ALA A 61 -1.20 -1.13 9.42
CA ALA A 61 -0.41 -0.28 10.32
C ALA A 61 1.05 -0.73 10.45
N GLU A 62 1.37 -1.97 10.06
CA GLU A 62 2.72 -2.56 10.09
C GLU A 62 3.45 -2.48 8.74
N GLN A 63 2.78 -2.02 7.67
CA GLN A 63 3.35 -1.86 6.32
C GLN A 63 4.26 -0.62 6.21
#